data_AF-A0A953UFB3-F1
#
_entry.id   AF-A0A953UFB3-F1
#
_cell.length_a   1.000
_cell.length_b   1.000
_cell.length_c   1.000
_cell.angle_alpha   90.00
_cell.angle_beta   90.00
_cell.angle_gamma   90.00
#
_symmetry.space_group_name_H-M   'P 1'
#
loop_
_entity.id
_entity.type
_entity.pdbx_description
1 polymer ?
#
loop_
_entity_poly.entity_id
_entity_poly.type
_entity_poly.pdbx_seq_one_letter_code
_entity_poly.pdbx_strand_id
1 'polypeptide(L)'
;MHTYPLSYQGLTLCIRKTFSPADFWPSITKYGVTIVQGVPAMYAYIYNAADPRAIEYDKLKLRFAFSGAAPMPPELIDGFKEKFNVQVIDGYGLTEACGVTTSSLGVPENRASIGIAYPSLQVEIMDD
;
A
#
# COMPACT_ATOMS: atom_id res chain seq x y z
N MET A 1 1.48 -14.05 -6.56
CA MET A 1 0.73 -13.08 -7.41
C MET A 1 -0.45 -12.45 -6.67
N HIS A 2 -0.24 -11.46 -5.78
CA HIS A 2 -1.20 -11.02 -4.74
C HIS A 2 -2.59 -10.50 -5.16
N THR A 3 -2.86 -10.21 -6.43
CA THR A 3 -4.24 -10.00 -6.89
C THR A 3 -5.06 -11.31 -6.95
N TYR A 4 -4.43 -12.46 -7.18
CA TYR A 4 -5.07 -13.78 -7.23
C TYR A 4 -5.39 -14.39 -5.84
N PRO A 5 -4.51 -14.31 -4.82
CA PRO A 5 -4.79 -14.72 -3.45
C PRO A 5 -5.94 -13.95 -2.83
N LEU A 6 -6.07 -12.65 -3.09
CA LEU A 6 -7.12 -11.86 -2.44
C LEU A 6 -8.50 -12.30 -2.93
N SER A 7 -8.68 -12.50 -4.24
CA SER A 7 -9.93 -13.06 -4.78
C SER A 7 -10.14 -14.53 -4.40
N TYR A 8 -9.07 -15.34 -4.37
CA TYR A 8 -9.11 -16.74 -3.90
C TYR A 8 -9.53 -16.84 -2.41
N GLN A 9 -9.15 -15.86 -1.59
CA GLN A 9 -9.57 -15.73 -0.19
C GLN A 9 -10.98 -15.14 -0.01
N GLY A 10 -11.71 -14.90 -1.10
CA GLY A 10 -13.08 -14.37 -1.07
C GLY A 10 -13.16 -12.88 -0.77
N LEU A 11 -12.07 -12.12 -0.93
CA LEU A 11 -12.07 -10.68 -0.71
C LEU A 11 -12.77 -9.95 -1.86
N THR A 12 -13.42 -8.84 -1.51
CA THR A 12 -14.06 -7.95 -2.48
C THR A 12 -13.03 -7.02 -3.13
N LEU A 13 -13.02 -6.98 -4.46
CA LEU A 13 -12.19 -6.05 -5.22
C LEU A 13 -12.97 -4.77 -5.53
N CYS A 14 -12.46 -3.63 -5.06
CA CYS A 14 -12.94 -2.31 -5.47
C CYS A 14 -12.04 -1.79 -6.59
N ILE A 15 -12.51 -1.84 -7.84
CA ILE A 15 -11.74 -1.42 -9.02
C ILE A 15 -12.30 -0.11 -9.54
N ARG A 16 -11.46 0.92 -9.61
CA ARG A 16 -11.76 2.21 -10.25
C ARG A 16 -11.22 2.21 -11.67
N LYS A 17 -11.92 2.86 -12.61
CA LYS A 17 -11.49 2.99 -14.01
C LYS A 17 -10.23 3.84 -14.15
N THR A 18 -10.13 4.88 -13.33
CA THR A 18 -9.04 5.85 -13.33
C THR A 18 -8.74 6.26 -11.90
N PHE A 19 -7.49 6.66 -11.66
CA PHE A 19 -7.06 7.24 -10.40
C PHE A 19 -7.43 8.74 -10.36
N SER A 20 -7.96 9.18 -9.21
CA SER A 20 -8.18 10.59 -8.89
C SER A 20 -7.89 10.81 -7.40
N PRO A 21 -6.95 11.71 -7.04
CA PRO A 21 -6.66 12.02 -5.64
C PRO A 21 -7.89 12.54 -4.88
N ALA A 22 -8.75 13.32 -5.55
CA ALA A 22 -9.96 13.88 -4.95
C ALA A 22 -11.02 12.81 -4.62
N ASP A 23 -11.03 11.70 -5.36
CA ASP A 23 -11.99 10.61 -5.18
C ASP A 23 -11.48 9.50 -4.24
N PHE A 24 -10.20 9.54 -3.86
CA PHE A 24 -9.55 8.50 -3.06
C PHE A 24 -10.26 8.27 -1.72
N TRP A 25 -10.34 9.29 -0.87
CA TRP A 25 -10.98 9.19 0.45
C TRP A 25 -12.49 8.94 0.37
N PRO A 26 -13.26 9.66 -0.48
CA PRO A 26 -14.69 9.39 -0.65
C PRO A 26 -14.98 7.94 -1.07
N SER A 27 -14.18 7.38 -1.99
CA SER A 27 -14.34 5.99 -2.43
C SER A 27 -13.99 5.00 -1.31
N ILE A 28 -12.91 5.22 -0.56
CA ILE A 28 -12.54 4.34 0.56
C ILE A 28 -13.67 4.28 1.59
N THR A 29 -14.22 5.44 1.98
CA THR A 29 -15.31 5.53 2.93
C THR A 29 -16.57 4.86 2.39
N LYS A 30 -16.98 5.20 1.15
CA LYS A 30 -18.22 4.69 0.53
C LYS A 30 -18.22 3.17 0.38
N TYR A 31 -17.12 2.58 -0.06
CA TYR A 31 -17.03 1.14 -0.32
C TYR A 31 -16.47 0.35 0.86
N GLY A 32 -16.11 1.01 1.96
CA GLY A 32 -15.54 0.36 3.15
C GLY A 32 -14.22 -0.34 2.86
N VAL A 33 -13.35 0.27 2.06
CA VAL A 33 -12.07 -0.32 1.65
C VAL A 33 -11.16 -0.51 2.87
N THR A 34 -10.64 -1.73 3.03
CA THR A 34 -9.79 -2.11 4.17
C THR A 34 -8.31 -2.12 3.85
N ILE A 35 -7.94 -2.27 2.57
CA ILE A 35 -6.57 -2.27 2.08
C ILE A 35 -6.55 -1.54 0.75
N VAL A 36 -5.57 -0.65 0.55
CA VAL A 36 -5.34 0.03 -0.74
C VAL A 36 -4.00 -0.44 -1.30
N GLN A 37 -3.99 -0.82 -2.57
CA GLN A 37 -2.79 -1.09 -3.35
C GLN A 37 -2.47 0.14 -4.21
N GLY A 38 -1.23 0.64 -4.16
CA GLY A 38 -0.82 1.81 -4.91
C GLY A 38 0.68 1.87 -5.20
N VAL A 39 1.08 2.85 -6.01
CA VAL A 39 2.49 3.16 -6.28
C VAL A 39 2.89 4.46 -5.57
N PRO A 40 4.19 4.71 -5.31
CA PRO A 40 4.65 5.91 -4.61
C PRO A 40 4.09 7.22 -5.17
N ALA A 41 3.98 7.34 -6.49
CA ALA A 41 3.42 8.53 -7.15
C ALA A 41 1.96 8.80 -6.76
N MET A 42 1.12 7.76 -6.63
CA MET A 42 -0.28 7.92 -6.20
C MET A 42 -0.35 8.49 -4.78
N TYR A 43 0.47 7.96 -3.88
CA TYR A 43 0.57 8.45 -2.51
C TYR A 43 1.03 9.90 -2.48
N ALA A 44 2.04 10.28 -3.25
CA ALA A 44 2.49 11.67 -3.35
C ALA A 44 1.36 12.61 -3.80
N TYR A 45 0.56 12.21 -4.81
CA TYR A 45 -0.58 13.01 -5.24
C TYR A 45 -1.66 13.14 -4.16
N ILE A 46 -2.00 12.06 -3.46
CA ILE A 46 -2.99 12.09 -2.37
C ILE A 46 -2.47 12.97 -1.22
N TYR A 47 -1.20 12.82 -0.85
CA TYR A 47 -0.58 13.60 0.21
C TYR A 47 -0.66 15.10 -0.06
N ASN A 48 -0.38 15.52 -1.30
CA ASN A 48 -0.40 16.93 -1.66
C ASN A 48 -1.82 17.48 -1.86
N ALA A 49 -2.75 16.69 -2.37
CA ALA A 49 -4.09 17.15 -2.73
C ALA A 49 -5.12 17.12 -1.58
N ALA A 50 -4.95 16.22 -0.60
CA ALA A 50 -5.97 16.00 0.42
C ALA A 50 -5.83 16.96 1.62
N ASP A 51 -6.95 17.59 2.01
CA ASP A 51 -7.11 18.24 3.32
C ASP A 51 -7.53 17.18 4.35
N PRO A 52 -6.71 16.92 5.39
CA PRO A 52 -7.03 15.90 6.37
C PRO A 52 -8.31 16.19 7.15
N ARG A 53 -8.76 17.46 7.23
CA ARG A 53 -10.01 17.84 7.94
C ARG A 53 -11.26 17.46 7.16
N ALA A 54 -11.14 17.21 5.86
CA ALA A 54 -12.25 16.79 5.00
C ALA A 54 -12.48 15.27 5.00
N ILE A 55 -11.69 14.52 5.79
CA ILE A 55 -11.74 13.05 5.82
C ILE A 55 -12.62 12.60 7.00
N GLU A 56 -13.61 11.77 6.70
CA GLU A 56 -14.52 11.16 7.68
C GLU A 56 -13.86 9.94 8.35
N TYR A 57 -12.85 10.19 9.20
CA TYR A 57 -12.03 9.15 9.84
C TYR A 57 -12.84 8.13 10.64
N ASP A 58 -13.94 8.55 11.26
CA ASP A 58 -14.86 7.71 12.03
C ASP A 58 -15.55 6.63 11.17
N LYS A 59 -15.63 6.85 9.85
CA LYS A 59 -16.22 5.92 8.89
C LYS A 59 -15.19 5.06 8.15
N LEU A 60 -13.90 5.34 8.33
CA LEU A 60 -12.85 4.58 7.66
C LEU A 60 -12.72 3.17 8.26
N LYS A 61 -12.56 2.18 7.37
CA LYS A 61 -12.21 0.79 7.72
C LYS A 61 -10.81 0.42 7.24
N LEU A 62 -10.05 1.41 6.79
CA LEU A 62 -8.71 1.22 6.22
C LEU A 62 -7.75 0.73 7.30
N ARG A 63 -7.12 -0.42 7.05
CA ARG A 63 -6.15 -1.04 7.96
C ARG A 63 -4.73 -0.63 7.63
N PHE A 64 -4.39 -0.60 6.33
CA PHE A 64 -3.11 -0.13 5.82
C PHE A 64 -3.20 0.14 4.32
N ALA A 65 -2.21 0.87 3.81
CA ALA A 65 -1.95 1.06 2.38
C ALA A 65 -0.66 0.33 2.00
N PHE A 66 -0.65 -0.39 0.88
CA PHE A 66 0.53 -1.09 0.35
C PHE A 66 1.10 -0.34 -0.85
N SER A 67 2.38 0.00 -0.76
CA SER A 67 3.20 0.55 -1.84
C SER A 67 4.09 -0.52 -2.46
N GLY A 68 4.36 -0.38 -3.75
CA GLY A 68 5.37 -1.16 -4.47
C GLY A 68 5.65 -0.60 -5.86
N ALA A 69 6.30 -1.41 -6.70
CA ALA A 69 6.72 -1.10 -8.08
C ALA A 69 7.79 0.01 -8.24
N ALA A 70 7.99 0.87 -7.24
CA ALA A 70 9.10 1.80 -7.17
C ALA A 70 9.46 2.05 -5.69
N PRO A 71 10.69 2.52 -5.40
CA PRO A 71 11.09 2.85 -4.04
C PRO A 71 10.14 3.88 -3.41
N MET A 72 9.62 3.58 -2.22
CA MET A 72 8.78 4.49 -1.46
C MET A 72 9.66 5.46 -0.64
N PRO A 73 9.51 6.79 -0.78
CA PRO A 73 10.27 7.75 0.04
C PRO A 73 9.91 7.61 1.54
N PRO A 74 10.88 7.47 2.44
CA PRO A 74 10.63 7.39 3.89
C PRO A 74 9.78 8.55 4.42
N GLU A 75 10.03 9.76 3.93
CA GLU A 75 9.32 10.98 4.34
C GLU A 75 7.84 10.94 3.95
N LEU A 76 7.51 10.24 2.85
CA LEU A 76 6.13 10.07 2.43
C LEU A 76 5.40 9.02 3.28
N ILE A 77 6.09 7.99 3.75
CA ILE A 77 5.55 7.01 4.70
C ILE A 77 5.20 7.72 6.01
N ASP A 78 6.15 8.48 6.56
CA ASP A 78 5.96 9.24 7.80
C ASP A 78 4.86 10.28 7.64
N GLY A 79 4.90 11.06 6.55
CA GLY A 79 3.89 12.05 6.25
C GLY A 79 2.48 11.45 6.17
N PHE A 80 2.30 10.26 5.58
CA PHE A 80 1.00 9.60 5.57
C PHE A 80 0.51 9.21 6.96
N LYS A 81 1.41 8.69 7.79
CA LYS A 81 1.10 8.32 9.17
C LYS A 81 0.74 9.56 10.00
N GLU A 82 1.50 10.64 9.87
CA GLU A 82 1.26 11.89 10.59
C GLU A 82 0.00 12.63 10.12
N LYS A 83 -0.18 12.75 8.79
CA LYS A 83 -1.24 13.57 8.21
C LYS A 83 -2.60 12.88 8.20
N PHE A 84 -2.62 11.57 7.98
CA PHE A 84 -3.86 10.80 7.78
C PHE A 84 -4.07 9.67 8.77
N ASN A 85 -3.12 9.43 9.70
CA ASN A 85 -3.15 8.27 10.59
C ASN A 85 -3.25 6.94 9.83
N VAL A 86 -2.60 6.85 8.67
CA VAL A 86 -2.57 5.65 7.83
C VAL A 86 -1.15 5.13 7.72
N GLN A 87 -0.97 3.87 8.08
CA GLN A 87 0.28 3.16 7.84
C GLN A 87 0.40 2.79 6.35
N VAL A 88 1.48 3.24 5.71
CA VAL A 88 1.91 2.74 4.41
C VAL A 88 2.98 1.69 4.63
N ILE A 89 2.75 0.48 4.12
CA ILE A 89 3.74 -0.59 4.08
C ILE A 89 4.34 -0.65 2.68
N ASP A 90 5.59 -1.04 2.59
CA ASP A 90 6.30 -1.18 1.31
C ASP A 90 6.57 -2.65 1.01
N GLY A 91 6.81 -2.94 -0.26
CA GLY A 91 7.14 -4.27 -0.70
C GLY A 91 7.74 -4.28 -2.09
N TYR A 92 8.57 -5.29 -2.34
CA TYR A 92 9.23 -5.48 -3.61
C TYR A 92 8.69 -6.71 -4.33
N GLY A 93 8.67 -6.65 -5.66
CA GLY A 93 8.19 -7.72 -6.50
C GLY A 93 8.51 -7.48 -7.97
N LEU A 94 8.53 -8.57 -8.73
CA LEU A 94 8.85 -8.58 -10.16
C LEU A 94 7.83 -9.42 -10.90
N THR A 95 7.64 -9.17 -12.18
CA THR A 95 6.86 -10.05 -13.05
C THR A 95 7.45 -11.46 -13.13
N GLU A 96 8.77 -11.56 -13.20
CA GLU A 96 9.60 -12.76 -13.33
C GLU A 96 9.52 -13.66 -12.08
N ALA A 97 9.23 -13.06 -10.92
CA ALA A 97 9.06 -13.75 -9.65
C ALA A 97 7.57 -13.91 -9.25
N CYS A 98 6.65 -13.80 -10.22
CA CYS A 98 5.21 -13.93 -10.02
C CYS A 98 4.59 -12.90 -9.05
N GLY A 99 5.13 -11.67 -9.04
CA GLY A 99 4.63 -10.52 -8.30
C GLY A 99 5.45 -10.19 -7.05
N VAL A 100 4.77 -9.81 -5.96
CA VAL A 100 5.41 -9.42 -4.70
C VAL A 100 6.19 -10.59 -4.10
N THR A 101 7.46 -10.36 -3.78
CA THR A 101 8.38 -11.30 -3.16
C THR A 101 8.67 -10.97 -1.71
N THR A 102 8.69 -9.68 -1.35
CA THR A 102 8.91 -9.21 0.02
C THR A 102 7.89 -8.15 0.44
N SER A 103 7.63 -8.04 1.74
CA SER A 103 6.80 -6.96 2.29
C SER A 103 7.18 -6.62 3.71
N SER A 104 7.01 -5.35 4.07
CA SER A 104 7.14 -4.85 5.44
C SER A 104 5.89 -5.10 6.31
N LEU A 105 4.91 -5.89 5.83
CA LEU A 105 3.72 -6.24 6.61
C LEU A 105 4.08 -7.14 7.80
N GLY A 106 3.72 -6.72 9.01
CA GLY A 106 3.87 -7.53 10.22
C GLY A 106 5.31 -7.68 10.72
N VAL A 107 6.27 -6.95 10.14
CA VAL A 107 7.64 -6.84 10.64
C VAL A 107 7.82 -5.51 11.39
N PRO A 108 8.83 -5.41 12.28
CA PRO A 108 9.17 -4.15 12.91
C PRO A 108 9.38 -3.04 11.87
N GLU A 109 8.91 -1.83 12.19
CA GLU A 109 8.97 -0.69 11.29
C GLU A 109 10.43 -0.37 10.94
N ASN A 110 10.78 -0.48 9.65
CA ASN A 110 12.07 -0.06 9.11
C ASN A 110 11.83 0.62 7.76
N ARG A 111 11.95 1.95 7.75
CA ARG A 111 11.64 2.81 6.58
C ARG A 111 12.61 2.62 5.42
N ALA A 112 13.78 2.01 5.67
CA ALA A 112 14.78 1.71 4.65
C ALA A 112 14.67 0.26 4.12
N SER A 113 13.64 -0.48 4.54
CA SER A 113 13.46 -1.89 4.18
C SER A 113 12.17 -2.13 3.43
N ILE A 114 12.26 -2.97 2.40
CA ILE A 114 11.12 -3.60 1.69
C ILE A 114 10.54 -4.80 2.46
N GLY A 115 11.04 -5.03 3.68
CA GLY A 115 10.63 -6.10 4.58
C GLY A 115 11.29 -7.45 4.29
N ILE A 116 10.57 -8.52 4.59
CA ILE A 116 11.07 -9.90 4.51
C ILE A 116 10.38 -10.67 3.39
N ALA A 117 11.01 -11.76 2.95
CA ALA A 117 10.43 -12.68 1.98
C ALA A 117 9.09 -13.23 2.47
N TYR A 118 8.13 -13.36 1.56
CA TYR A 118 6.88 -14.08 1.84
C TYR A 118 7.17 -15.55 2.19
N PRO A 119 6.29 -16.20 2.99
CA PRO A 119 6.42 -17.63 3.25
C PRO A 119 6.57 -18.43 1.95
N SER A 120 7.47 -19.41 1.99
CA SER A 120 7.82 -20.27 0.84
C SER A 120 8.66 -19.61 -0.27
N LEU A 121 9.06 -18.35 -0.13
CA LEU A 121 10.05 -17.72 -0.99
C LEU A 121 11.41 -17.67 -0.29
N GLN A 122 12.48 -17.81 -1.09
CA GLN A 122 13.86 -17.63 -0.65
C GLN A 122 14.42 -16.41 -1.37
N VAL A 123 15.13 -15.58 -0.63
CA VAL A 123 15.84 -14.40 -1.13
C VAL A 123 17.27 -14.52 -0.67
N GLU A 124 18.20 -14.49 -1.61
CA GLU A 124 19.64 -14.56 -1.37
C GLU A 124 20.31 -13.37 -2.03
N ILE A 125 21.37 -12.86 -1.39
CA ILE A 125 22.23 -11.83 -1.96
C ILE A 125 23.45 -12.57 -2.48
N MET A 126 23.71 -12.43 -3.79
CA MET A 126 24.85 -13.03 -4.46
C MET A 126 25.87 -11.94 -4.82
N ASP A 127 27.15 -12.28 -4.80
CA ASP A 127 28.19 -11.50 -5.44
C ASP A 127 28.18 -11.71 -6.97
N ASP A 128 28.93 -10.88 -7.69
CA ASP A 128 29.09 -10.96 -9.15
C ASP A 128 30.07 -12.07 -9.58
#